data_AF-A0AAV5STU4-F1
#
_entry.id   AF-A0AAV5STU4-F1
#
_cell.length_a   1.000
_cell.length_b   1.000
_cell.length_c   1.000
_cell.angle_alpha   90.00
_cell.angle_beta   90.00
_cell.angle_gamma   90.00
#
_symmetry.space_group_name_H-M   'P 1'
#
loop_
_entity.id
_entity.type
_entity.pdbx_description
1 polymer ?
#
loop_
_entity_poly.entity_id
_entity_poly.type
_entity_poly.pdbx_seq_one_letter_code
_entity_poly.pdbx_strand_id
1 'polypeptide(L)'
;FQINNTYYGGEYTVKDGTENIRERGEIVTYDGKEQLKDSWWTDEGARQLKGVHDFTLAFHPFMKREDAVSMFSSYLCRTVSFLFTEDTEVQGIPTYRFRIPASAFDPKEHPGFCHATDKVFYRAQNESEKHCYPRGIMQVAKCRKSEPSAVLSMPNFHTAPEEVQRSIEGLNATESERDAGSVDVEPTLGTPLRAHRALQFNVEFWAGKDIMLPAYHTKQRSALIPLVIVHEDSEMTEEIAHKVRKALFLTQIVIPGLCFVVLLTALVVLVATVIFALKKVR
;
A
#
# COMPACT_ATOMS: atom_id res chain seq x y z
N PHE A 1 3.43 -4.43 14.13
CA PHE A 1 4.55 -4.30 15.10
C PHE A 1 4.04 -4.37 16.52
N GLN A 2 4.71 -5.15 17.38
CA GLN A 2 4.53 -5.05 18.83
C GLN A 2 5.56 -4.07 19.37
N ILE A 3 5.11 -2.97 19.96
CA ILE A 3 5.98 -2.10 20.76
C ILE A 3 5.76 -2.57 22.20
N ASN A 4 6.82 -2.99 22.91
CA ASN A 4 6.73 -3.45 24.31
C ASN A 4 5.65 -4.53 24.55
N ASN A 5 5.63 -5.62 23.77
CA ASN A 5 4.68 -6.75 23.93
C ASN A 5 3.19 -6.38 23.92
N THR A 6 2.85 -5.18 23.43
CA THR A 6 1.46 -4.76 23.25
C THR A 6 1.15 -4.64 21.77
N TYR A 7 0.04 -5.25 21.36
CA TYR A 7 -0.41 -5.23 19.99
C TYR A 7 -1.16 -3.93 19.71
N TYR A 8 -0.49 -2.97 19.07
CA TYR A 8 -1.07 -1.67 18.68
C TYR A 8 -1.81 -1.69 17.34
N GLY A 9 -2.02 -2.89 16.78
CA GLY A 9 -2.57 -3.10 15.46
C GLY A 9 -4.08 -2.95 15.38
N GLY A 10 -4.84 -3.21 16.46
CA GLY A 10 -6.30 -3.40 16.41
C GLY A 10 -6.69 -4.74 15.78
N GLU A 11 -7.91 -5.22 16.00
CA GLU A 11 -8.36 -6.53 15.54
C GLU A 11 -8.77 -6.49 14.06
N TYR A 12 -8.32 -7.48 13.27
CA TYR A 12 -8.67 -7.60 11.85
C TYR A 12 -9.44 -8.88 11.59
N THR A 13 -10.53 -8.76 10.85
CA THR A 13 -11.20 -9.91 10.22
C THR A 13 -10.92 -9.84 8.73
N VAL A 14 -10.37 -10.91 8.18
CA VAL A 14 -9.97 -11.02 6.78
C VAL A 14 -10.64 -12.24 6.15
N LYS A 15 -10.88 -12.16 4.84
CA LYS A 15 -11.37 -13.29 4.05
C LYS A 15 -10.24 -14.29 3.82
N ASP A 16 -10.48 -15.55 4.15
CA ASP A 16 -9.50 -16.64 3.97
C ASP A 16 -9.40 -17.13 2.51
N GLY A 17 -10.37 -16.75 1.66
CA GLY A 17 -10.43 -17.10 0.25
C GLY A 17 -11.01 -18.48 -0.04
N THR A 18 -11.64 -19.14 0.95
CA THR A 18 -12.26 -20.47 0.77
C THR A 18 -13.48 -20.43 -0.16
N GLU A 19 -14.34 -19.43 -0.01
CA GLU A 19 -15.51 -19.23 -0.88
C GLU A 19 -15.12 -18.63 -2.24
N ASN A 20 -14.23 -17.63 -2.22
CA ASN A 20 -13.73 -16.97 -3.42
C ASN A 20 -12.25 -16.64 -3.26
N ILE A 21 -11.39 -17.36 -3.99
CA ILE A 21 -9.94 -17.17 -3.92
C ILE A 21 -9.50 -15.75 -4.34
N ARG A 22 -10.32 -15.04 -5.12
CA ARG A 22 -10.04 -13.65 -5.51
C ARG A 22 -10.20 -12.64 -4.39
N GLU A 23 -10.85 -13.02 -3.30
CA GLU A 23 -11.06 -12.16 -2.13
C GLU A 23 -10.11 -12.51 -0.99
N ARG A 24 -9.20 -13.46 -1.20
CA ARG A 24 -8.24 -13.89 -0.19
C ARG A 24 -7.42 -12.69 0.32
N GLY A 25 -7.35 -12.57 1.64
CA GLY A 25 -6.59 -11.53 2.32
C GLY A 25 -7.31 -10.18 2.41
N GLU A 26 -8.44 -10.00 1.74
CA GLU A 26 -9.24 -8.77 1.83
C GLU A 26 -9.78 -8.59 3.25
N ILE A 27 -9.64 -7.38 3.77
CA ILE A 27 -10.18 -7.01 5.09
C ILE A 27 -11.70 -6.85 5.01
N VAL A 28 -12.39 -7.43 5.99
CA VAL A 28 -13.82 -7.27 6.22
C VAL A 28 -14.07 -6.24 7.31
N THR A 29 -13.41 -6.39 8.46
CA THR A 29 -13.58 -5.47 9.58
C THR A 29 -12.27 -5.12 10.26
N TYR A 30 -12.23 -3.91 10.81
CA TYR A 30 -11.21 -3.42 11.72
C TYR A 30 -11.86 -3.02 13.05
N ASP A 31 -11.39 -3.59 14.17
CA ASP A 31 -12.00 -3.45 15.51
C ASP A 31 -13.52 -3.69 15.51
N GLY A 32 -13.95 -4.73 14.77
CA GLY A 32 -15.36 -5.11 14.63
C GLY A 32 -16.23 -4.15 13.80
N LYS A 33 -15.62 -3.23 13.04
CA LYS A 33 -16.32 -2.29 12.15
C LYS A 33 -15.90 -2.47 10.69
N GLU A 34 -16.87 -2.43 9.79
CA GLU A 34 -16.64 -2.50 8.32
C GLU A 34 -16.16 -1.17 7.71
N GLN A 35 -16.32 -0.07 8.45
CA GLN A 35 -15.85 1.26 8.06
C GLN A 35 -15.02 1.88 9.18
N LEU A 36 -14.07 2.73 8.79
CA LEU A 36 -13.30 3.54 9.71
C LEU A 36 -14.19 4.54 10.46
N LYS A 37 -13.70 5.04 11.60
CA LYS A 37 -14.43 5.98 12.44
C LYS A 37 -14.61 7.31 11.70
N ASP A 38 -15.79 7.91 11.85
CA ASP A 38 -16.13 9.28 11.41
C ASP A 38 -15.18 10.35 11.98
N SER A 39 -14.71 10.14 13.21
CA SER A 39 -13.68 10.97 13.84
C SER A 39 -12.34 10.98 13.10
N TRP A 40 -12.06 9.96 12.28
CA TRP A 40 -10.82 9.85 11.52
C TRP A 40 -10.96 10.52 10.16
N TRP A 41 -12.02 10.24 9.41
CA TRP A 41 -12.26 10.86 8.10
C TRP A 41 -13.74 11.19 7.96
N THR A 42 -14.04 12.40 7.47
CA THR A 42 -15.43 12.88 7.37
C THR A 42 -16.17 12.30 6.16
N ASP A 43 -15.43 11.95 5.11
CA ASP A 43 -15.97 11.38 3.89
C ASP A 43 -16.18 9.87 4.02
N GLU A 44 -17.25 9.33 3.44
CA GLU A 44 -17.54 7.90 3.51
C GLU A 44 -16.58 7.05 2.65
N GLY A 45 -16.20 7.54 1.47
CA GLY A 45 -15.23 6.86 0.61
C GLY A 45 -13.85 6.74 1.29
N ALA A 46 -13.43 7.78 2.00
CA ALA A 46 -12.19 7.77 2.79
C ALA A 46 -12.21 6.79 3.98
N ARG A 47 -13.40 6.36 4.42
CA ARG A 47 -13.57 5.42 5.53
C ARG A 47 -13.63 3.95 5.10
N GLN A 48 -13.54 3.67 3.80
CA GLN A 48 -13.60 2.30 3.30
C GLN A 48 -12.34 1.51 3.65
N LEU A 49 -12.55 0.31 4.19
CA LEU A 49 -11.53 -0.72 4.31
C LEU A 49 -11.44 -1.46 2.97
N LYS A 50 -10.24 -1.53 2.40
CA LYS A 50 -10.02 -2.26 1.15
C LYS A 50 -8.60 -2.83 1.10
N GLY A 51 -8.46 -3.98 0.46
CA GLY A 51 -7.19 -4.65 0.29
C GLY A 51 -6.76 -5.42 1.52
N VAL A 52 -5.48 -5.73 1.58
CA VAL A 52 -4.88 -6.51 2.66
C VAL A 52 -4.49 -5.63 3.85
N HIS A 53 -4.37 -6.21 5.04
CA HIS A 53 -3.86 -5.49 6.22
C HIS A 53 -2.34 -5.31 6.17
N ASP A 54 -1.63 -6.28 5.59
CA ASP A 54 -0.18 -6.28 5.54
C ASP A 54 0.31 -6.95 4.26
N PHE A 55 1.42 -6.45 3.73
CA PHE A 55 2.13 -7.00 2.57
C PHE A 55 2.86 -8.30 2.88
N THR A 56 2.69 -8.87 4.07
CA THR A 56 3.05 -10.26 4.36
C THR A 56 1.94 -11.24 3.97
N LEU A 57 0.71 -10.75 3.77
CA LEU A 57 -0.41 -11.54 3.28
C LEU A 57 -0.39 -11.57 1.75
N ALA A 58 -0.70 -12.75 1.19
CA ALA A 58 -0.83 -12.90 -0.24
C ALA A 58 -2.07 -12.16 -0.77
N PHE A 59 -1.91 -11.44 -1.86
CA PHE A 59 -2.99 -10.85 -2.64
C PHE A 59 -3.77 -11.93 -3.39
N HIS A 60 -4.79 -11.54 -4.14
CA HIS A 60 -5.50 -12.49 -4.99
C HIS A 60 -4.55 -13.13 -6.03
N PRO A 61 -4.75 -14.42 -6.40
CA PRO A 61 -3.94 -15.05 -7.43
C PRO A 61 -4.28 -14.52 -8.82
N PHE A 62 -3.43 -14.87 -9.80
CA PHE A 62 -3.56 -14.51 -11.21
C PHE A 62 -3.67 -13.00 -11.45
N MET A 63 -2.84 -12.24 -10.76
CA MET A 63 -2.77 -10.80 -10.89
C MET A 63 -2.34 -10.38 -12.30
N LYS A 64 -2.88 -9.25 -12.73
CA LYS A 64 -2.57 -8.57 -13.97
C LYS A 64 -1.92 -7.22 -13.68
N ARG A 65 -1.35 -6.62 -14.72
CA ARG A 65 -0.71 -5.30 -14.64
C ARG A 65 -1.71 -4.18 -14.41
N GLU A 66 -2.97 -4.37 -14.78
CA GLU A 66 -4.04 -3.39 -14.58
C GLU A 66 -4.63 -3.44 -13.17
N ASP A 67 -4.31 -4.48 -12.39
CA ASP A 67 -4.81 -4.62 -11.03
C ASP A 67 -4.14 -3.57 -10.11
N ALA A 68 -4.91 -3.06 -9.16
CA ALA A 68 -4.39 -2.17 -8.13
C ALA A 68 -4.29 -2.93 -6.81
N VAL A 69 -3.10 -2.91 -6.21
CA VAL A 69 -2.85 -3.56 -4.93
C VAL A 69 -3.16 -2.58 -3.82
N SER A 70 -4.15 -2.87 -2.98
CA SER A 70 -4.53 -1.99 -1.88
C SER A 70 -4.11 -2.56 -0.54
N MET A 71 -3.75 -1.67 0.39
CA MET A 71 -3.46 -2.02 1.77
C MET A 71 -4.10 -1.02 2.71
N PHE A 72 -4.87 -1.53 3.67
CA PHE A 72 -5.28 -0.74 4.82
C PHE A 72 -4.18 -0.77 5.88
N SER A 73 -3.68 0.40 6.23
CA SER A 73 -2.72 0.55 7.33
C SER A 73 -3.38 1.27 8.49
N SER A 74 -3.45 0.62 9.65
CA SER A 74 -3.88 1.29 10.88
C SER A 74 -2.93 2.41 11.31
N TYR A 75 -1.65 2.39 10.90
CA TYR A 75 -0.70 3.47 11.19
C TYR A 75 -1.02 4.73 10.38
N LEU A 76 -1.39 4.56 9.11
CA LEU A 76 -1.85 5.64 8.23
C LEU A 76 -3.33 5.98 8.41
N CYS A 77 -4.05 5.10 9.11
CA CYS A 77 -5.49 5.17 9.36
C CYS A 77 -6.33 5.22 8.08
N ARG A 78 -5.84 4.70 6.97
CA ARG A 78 -6.54 4.69 5.68
C ARG A 78 -6.05 3.55 4.80
N THR A 79 -6.82 3.30 3.75
CA THR A 79 -6.40 2.47 2.64
C THR A 79 -5.50 3.27 1.69
N VAL A 80 -4.40 2.66 1.25
CA VAL A 80 -3.49 3.17 0.23
C VAL A 80 -3.39 2.14 -0.89
N SER A 81 -3.54 2.59 -2.13
CA SER A 81 -3.44 1.76 -3.33
C SER A 81 -2.10 1.97 -4.03
N PHE A 82 -1.52 0.87 -4.49
CA PHE A 82 -0.26 0.77 -5.19
C PHE A 82 -0.58 0.32 -6.62
N LEU A 83 0.08 0.95 -7.59
CA LEU A 83 -0.16 0.73 -9.01
C LEU A 83 1.05 0.07 -9.64
N PHE A 84 0.81 -0.79 -10.63
CA PHE A 84 1.87 -1.43 -11.40
C PHE A 84 2.79 -0.38 -12.01
N THR A 85 4.09 -0.65 -11.96
CA THR A 85 5.12 0.23 -12.52
C THR A 85 6.00 -0.50 -13.52
N GLU A 86 6.52 -1.67 -13.16
CA GLU A 86 7.44 -2.43 -14.01
C GLU A 86 7.46 -3.92 -13.65
N ASP A 87 7.93 -4.74 -14.60
CA ASP A 87 8.28 -6.13 -14.34
C ASP A 87 9.65 -6.19 -13.66
N THR A 88 9.78 -7.04 -12.65
CA THR A 88 11.00 -7.23 -11.86
C THR A 88 11.30 -8.71 -11.65
N GLU A 89 12.42 -9.00 -11.00
CA GLU A 89 12.77 -10.36 -10.58
C GLU A 89 13.33 -10.32 -9.15
N VAL A 90 12.86 -11.25 -8.32
CA VAL A 90 13.33 -11.43 -6.94
C VAL A 90 13.70 -12.90 -6.76
N GLN A 91 14.97 -13.18 -6.44
CA GLN A 91 15.48 -14.54 -6.23
C GLN A 91 15.19 -15.49 -7.43
N GLY A 92 15.27 -14.99 -8.66
CA GLY A 92 14.98 -15.76 -9.87
C GLY A 92 13.49 -16.00 -10.13
N ILE A 93 12.60 -15.31 -9.40
CA ILE A 93 11.14 -15.39 -9.57
C ILE A 93 10.65 -14.10 -10.23
N PRO A 94 9.98 -14.17 -11.38
CA PRO A 94 9.37 -13.00 -12.02
C PRO A 94 8.30 -12.37 -11.14
N THR A 95 8.33 -11.05 -11.02
CA THR A 95 7.41 -10.27 -10.17
C THR A 95 6.89 -9.04 -10.89
N TYR A 96 5.76 -8.53 -10.42
CA TYR A 96 5.24 -7.22 -10.76
C TYR A 96 5.53 -6.25 -9.61
N ARG A 97 6.17 -5.12 -9.93
CA ARG A 97 6.42 -4.06 -8.96
C ARG A 97 5.27 -3.06 -8.93
N PHE A 98 4.66 -2.92 -7.77
CA PHE A 98 3.64 -1.91 -7.50
C PHE A 98 4.23 -0.80 -6.63
N ARG A 99 4.03 0.47 -7.00
CA ARG A 99 4.47 1.64 -6.23
C ARG A 99 3.29 2.51 -5.81
N ILE A 100 3.47 3.27 -4.73
CA ILE A 100 2.49 4.29 -4.33
C ILE A 100 2.54 5.43 -5.37
N PRO A 101 1.42 5.76 -6.04
CA PRO A 101 1.40 6.88 -6.97
C PRO A 101 1.52 8.22 -6.21
N ALA A 102 2.12 9.22 -6.85
CA ALA A 102 2.27 10.56 -6.25
C ALA A 102 0.93 11.22 -5.87
N SER A 103 -0.18 10.80 -6.50
CA SER A 103 -1.54 11.26 -6.20
C SER A 103 -2.12 10.67 -4.92
N ALA A 104 -1.56 9.59 -4.35
CA ALA A 104 -2.14 8.89 -3.20
C ALA A 104 -2.34 9.79 -1.96
N PHE A 105 -1.47 10.79 -1.82
CA PHE A 105 -1.51 11.81 -0.77
C PHE A 105 -1.83 13.20 -1.32
N ASP A 106 -2.53 13.28 -2.46
CA ASP A 106 -3.03 14.54 -3.00
C ASP A 106 -4.46 14.80 -2.49
N PRO A 107 -4.71 15.88 -1.73
CA PRO A 107 -6.06 16.22 -1.28
C PRO A 107 -7.01 16.62 -2.42
N LYS A 108 -6.51 16.96 -3.62
CA LYS A 108 -7.36 17.28 -4.78
C LYS A 108 -7.98 16.00 -5.35
N GLU A 109 -7.19 14.95 -5.48
CA GLU A 109 -7.63 13.62 -5.94
C GLU A 109 -8.38 12.85 -4.85
N HIS A 110 -8.03 13.09 -3.58
CA HIS A 110 -8.63 12.42 -2.44
C HIS A 110 -9.10 13.40 -1.34
N PRO A 111 -10.15 14.20 -1.62
CA PRO A 111 -10.62 15.26 -0.73
C PRO A 111 -11.14 14.75 0.62
N GLY A 112 -11.50 13.48 0.71
CA GLY A 112 -11.94 12.83 1.95
C GLY A 112 -10.85 12.70 3.01
N PHE A 113 -9.57 12.75 2.63
CA PHE A 113 -8.42 12.71 3.56
C PHE A 113 -7.93 14.10 3.97
N CYS A 114 -8.73 15.14 3.75
CA CYS A 114 -8.42 16.49 4.21
C CYS A 114 -9.23 16.87 5.45
N HIS A 115 -8.52 17.31 6.48
CA HIS A 115 -9.11 18.01 7.61
C HIS A 115 -8.96 19.52 7.44
N ALA A 116 -10.06 20.23 7.67
CA ALA A 116 -10.02 21.68 7.74
C ALA A 116 -9.11 22.13 8.89
N THR A 117 -8.26 23.10 8.63
CA THR A 117 -7.33 23.66 9.62
C THR A 117 -7.19 25.17 9.44
N ASP A 118 -7.06 25.89 10.55
CA ASP A 118 -6.73 27.31 10.54
C ASP A 118 -5.21 27.55 10.50
N LYS A 119 -4.42 26.48 10.66
CA LYS A 119 -2.95 26.56 10.61
C LYS A 119 -2.46 26.47 9.17
N VAL A 120 -1.88 27.55 8.68
CA VAL A 120 -1.30 27.65 7.33
C VAL A 120 0.22 27.66 7.42
N PHE A 121 0.85 26.58 6.97
CA PHE A 121 2.30 26.39 6.92
C PHE A 121 2.88 26.73 5.54
N TYR A 122 2.11 26.48 4.48
CA TYR A 122 2.52 26.65 3.09
C TYR A 122 1.48 27.44 2.30
N ARG A 123 1.91 28.21 1.30
CA ARG A 123 0.99 28.99 0.45
C ARG A 123 0.04 28.07 -0.33
N ALA A 124 0.52 26.91 -0.75
CA ALA A 124 -0.29 25.92 -1.45
C ALA A 124 -1.54 25.44 -0.67
N GLN A 125 -1.59 25.61 0.67
CA GLN A 125 -2.80 25.30 1.44
C GLN A 125 -3.96 26.26 1.09
N ASN A 126 -3.66 27.50 0.71
CA ASN A 126 -4.67 28.51 0.38
C ASN A 126 -5.39 28.26 -0.95
N GLU A 127 -4.97 27.26 -1.72
CA GLU A 127 -5.68 26.81 -2.93
C GLU A 127 -6.96 26.01 -2.60
N SER A 128 -7.14 25.59 -1.34
CA SER A 128 -8.29 24.84 -0.87
C SER A 128 -9.05 25.62 0.19
N GLU A 129 -10.39 25.63 0.11
CA GLU A 129 -11.26 26.25 1.12
C GLU A 129 -11.06 25.67 2.53
N LYS A 130 -10.60 24.41 2.62
CA LYS A 130 -10.31 23.72 3.89
C LYS A 130 -8.87 23.94 4.38
N HIS A 131 -8.03 24.67 3.64
CA HIS A 131 -6.60 24.79 3.91
C HIS A 131 -5.87 23.44 4.06
N CYS A 132 -6.26 22.44 3.25
CA CYS A 132 -5.65 21.12 3.25
C CYS A 132 -4.13 21.19 3.06
N TYR A 133 -3.38 20.32 3.71
CA TYR A 133 -1.95 20.16 3.43
C TYR A 133 -1.69 19.93 1.93
N PRO A 134 -0.59 20.46 1.36
CA PRO A 134 -0.24 20.20 -0.03
C PRO A 134 -0.03 18.70 -0.28
N ARG A 135 -0.12 18.28 -1.55
CA ARG A 135 0.11 16.88 -1.95
C ARG A 135 1.41 16.32 -1.37
N GLY A 136 1.43 15.02 -1.08
CA GLY A 136 2.61 14.33 -0.50
C GLY A 136 2.72 14.46 1.02
N ILE A 137 1.79 15.18 1.67
CA ILE A 137 1.74 15.38 3.11
C ILE A 137 0.39 14.91 3.65
N MET A 138 0.41 14.16 4.75
CA MET A 138 -0.79 13.61 5.37
C MET A 138 -0.74 13.75 6.88
N GLN A 139 -1.74 14.42 7.47
CA GLN A 139 -1.88 14.51 8.92
C GLN A 139 -2.57 13.25 9.47
N VAL A 140 -2.01 12.66 10.53
CA VAL A 140 -2.57 11.46 11.19
C VAL A 140 -3.04 11.72 12.62
N ALA A 141 -2.92 12.96 13.10
CA ALA A 141 -3.20 13.33 14.49
C ALA A 141 -4.63 13.01 14.96
N LYS A 142 -5.63 12.97 14.06
CA LYS A 142 -7.02 12.62 14.44
C LYS A 142 -7.20 11.17 14.83
N CYS A 143 -6.51 10.26 14.14
CA CYS A 143 -6.61 8.82 14.40
C CYS A 143 -5.52 8.33 15.36
N ARG A 144 -4.32 8.91 15.26
CA ARG A 144 -3.19 8.71 16.17
C ARG A 144 -3.06 9.96 17.01
N LYS A 145 -3.80 10.00 18.12
CA LYS A 145 -3.75 11.11 19.07
C LYS A 145 -2.29 11.38 19.45
N SER A 146 -1.78 12.52 19.00
CA SER A 146 -0.42 12.95 19.28
C SER A 146 -0.42 14.46 19.51
N GLU A 147 0.35 14.88 20.50
CA GLU A 147 0.63 16.29 20.78
C GLU A 147 2.15 16.43 20.92
N PRO A 148 2.85 17.15 20.00
CA PRO A 148 2.32 17.88 18.84
C PRO A 148 1.73 16.95 17.74
N SER A 149 0.94 17.55 16.85
CA SER A 149 0.25 16.84 15.76
C SER A 149 1.24 16.19 14.80
N ALA A 150 1.14 14.86 14.68
CA ALA A 150 1.98 14.06 13.80
C ALA A 150 1.52 14.18 12.34
N VAL A 151 2.48 14.51 11.48
CA VAL A 151 2.30 14.67 10.04
C VAL A 151 3.26 13.74 9.31
N LEU A 152 2.74 12.92 8.41
CA LEU A 152 3.51 11.99 7.63
C LEU A 152 3.76 12.55 6.23
N SER A 153 4.90 12.21 5.66
CA SER A 153 5.21 12.39 4.25
C SER A 153 6.06 11.23 3.76
N MET A 154 6.34 11.17 2.46
CA MET A 154 7.47 10.39 1.97
C MET A 154 8.79 11.07 2.41
N PRO A 155 9.91 10.31 2.50
CA PRO A 155 11.24 10.85 2.79
C PRO A 155 11.60 12.08 1.95
N ASN A 156 12.25 13.05 2.59
CA ASN A 156 12.64 14.34 2.02
C ASN A 156 11.48 15.09 1.34
N PHE A 157 10.25 14.87 1.81
CA PHE A 157 9.02 15.39 1.18
C PHE A 157 8.88 15.00 -0.30
N HIS A 158 9.32 13.79 -0.66
CA HIS A 158 9.15 13.26 -2.01
C HIS A 158 7.67 13.35 -2.44
N THR A 159 7.44 13.69 -3.71
CA THR A 159 6.12 14.00 -4.33
C THR A 159 5.46 15.32 -3.90
N ALA A 160 5.94 16.01 -2.86
CA ALA A 160 5.39 17.30 -2.46
C ALA A 160 5.81 18.46 -3.40
N PRO A 161 5.11 19.61 -3.41
CA PRO A 161 5.53 20.77 -4.19
C PRO A 161 6.90 21.31 -3.77
N GLU A 162 7.59 22.02 -4.69
CA GLU A 162 8.92 22.57 -4.41
C GLU A 162 8.96 23.49 -3.18
N GLU A 163 7.88 24.22 -2.88
CA GLU A 163 7.76 25.05 -1.67
C GLU A 163 7.98 24.22 -0.39
N VAL A 164 7.45 23.00 -0.36
CA VAL A 164 7.57 22.08 0.78
C VAL A 164 8.97 21.47 0.81
N GLN A 165 9.46 20.97 -0.33
CA GLN A 165 10.78 20.33 -0.42
C GLN A 165 11.91 21.29 -0.05
N ARG A 166 11.77 22.59 -0.39
CA ARG A 166 12.72 23.65 -0.04
C ARG A 166 12.40 24.35 1.29
N SER A 167 11.48 23.82 2.09
CA SER A 167 11.11 24.45 3.36
C SER A 167 12.12 24.21 4.50
N ILE A 168 13.01 23.23 4.33
CA ILE A 168 14.04 22.88 5.31
C ILE A 168 15.39 22.82 4.60
N GLU A 169 16.38 23.52 5.14
CA GLU A 169 17.76 23.43 4.68
C GLU A 169 18.41 22.14 5.23
N GLY A 170 19.19 21.46 4.39
CA GLY A 170 19.90 20.23 4.76
C GLY A 170 19.18 18.91 4.41
N LEU A 171 18.03 18.96 3.74
CA LEU A 171 17.42 17.76 3.15
C LEU A 171 18.25 17.25 1.97
N ASN A 172 18.40 15.93 1.87
CA ASN A 172 19.04 15.29 0.73
C ASN A 172 18.10 15.27 -0.48
N ALA A 173 18.68 15.06 -1.68
CA ALA A 173 17.89 14.81 -2.88
C ALA A 173 17.05 13.53 -2.73
N THR A 174 15.81 13.60 -3.22
CA THR A 174 14.89 12.45 -3.21
C THR A 174 15.26 11.45 -4.29
N GLU A 175 15.28 10.16 -3.97
CA GLU A 175 15.50 9.07 -4.92
C GLU A 175 14.30 8.12 -4.91
N SER A 176 13.62 7.94 -6.04
CA SER A 176 12.37 7.16 -6.09
C SER A 176 12.52 5.71 -5.62
N GLU A 177 13.67 5.07 -5.83
CA GLU A 177 13.89 3.69 -5.37
C GLU A 177 14.01 3.56 -3.85
N ARG A 178 14.54 4.60 -3.19
CA ARG A 178 14.81 4.61 -1.75
C ARG A 178 13.70 5.29 -0.96
N ASP A 179 13.05 6.27 -1.57
CA ASP A 179 12.15 7.19 -0.88
C ASP A 179 10.67 6.96 -1.28
N ALA A 180 10.38 6.08 -2.26
CA ALA A 180 9.00 5.71 -2.59
C ALA A 180 8.72 4.26 -2.22
N GLY A 181 7.61 4.03 -1.50
CA GLY A 181 7.20 2.68 -1.13
C GLY A 181 6.85 1.81 -2.34
N SER A 182 7.28 0.54 -2.31
CA SER A 182 7.05 -0.44 -3.36
C SER A 182 6.79 -1.84 -2.82
N VAL A 183 6.12 -2.67 -3.60
CA VAL A 183 5.96 -4.11 -3.34
C VAL A 183 6.12 -4.89 -4.63
N ASP A 184 6.99 -5.90 -4.61
CA ASP A 184 7.22 -6.86 -5.70
C ASP A 184 6.39 -8.11 -5.42
N VAL A 185 5.44 -8.41 -6.30
CA VAL A 185 4.47 -9.51 -6.13
C VAL A 185 4.59 -10.50 -7.26
N GLU A 186 4.67 -11.79 -6.94
CA GLU A 186 4.57 -12.85 -7.94
C GLU A 186 3.10 -13.00 -8.38
N PRO A 187 2.80 -12.89 -9.69
CA PRO A 187 1.43 -12.70 -10.15
C PRO A 187 0.54 -13.95 -10.07
N THR A 188 1.10 -15.15 -10.17
CA THR A 188 0.32 -16.39 -10.23
C THR A 188 -0.32 -16.71 -8.88
N LEU A 189 0.49 -16.66 -7.83
CA LEU A 189 0.10 -16.96 -6.46
C LEU A 189 -0.34 -15.70 -5.73
N GLY A 190 -0.04 -14.49 -6.23
CA GLY A 190 -0.29 -13.23 -5.53
C GLY A 190 0.65 -13.03 -4.33
N THR A 191 1.82 -13.68 -4.33
CA THR A 191 2.71 -13.71 -3.16
C THR A 191 3.72 -12.55 -3.23
N PRO A 192 3.74 -11.66 -2.24
CA PRO A 192 4.76 -10.61 -2.14
C PRO A 192 6.12 -11.23 -1.81
N LEU A 193 7.15 -10.87 -2.58
CA LEU A 193 8.52 -11.39 -2.43
C LEU A 193 9.48 -10.35 -1.85
N ARG A 194 9.22 -9.06 -2.13
CA ARG A 194 9.95 -7.93 -1.58
C ARG A 194 8.96 -6.80 -1.31
N ALA A 195 9.07 -6.16 -0.17
CA ALA A 195 8.33 -4.94 0.13
C ALA A 195 9.27 -3.92 0.76
N HIS A 196 9.15 -2.68 0.28
CA HIS A 196 9.88 -1.52 0.76
C HIS A 196 8.85 -0.46 1.18
N ARG A 197 8.93 0.00 2.42
CA ARG A 197 8.10 1.10 2.93
C ARG A 197 9.03 2.18 3.46
N ALA A 198 8.80 3.40 3.03
CA ALA A 198 9.54 4.56 3.48
C ALA A 198 8.58 5.66 3.93
N LEU A 199 8.71 6.10 5.17
CA LEU A 199 7.86 7.13 5.77
C LEU A 199 8.71 8.13 6.55
N GLN A 200 8.38 9.40 6.40
CA GLN A 200 8.95 10.49 7.17
C GLN A 200 7.93 11.01 8.17
N PHE A 201 8.34 11.08 9.43
CA PHE A 201 7.57 11.68 10.50
C PHE A 201 7.98 13.14 10.65
N ASN A 202 6.98 14.01 10.64
CA ASN A 202 7.12 15.45 10.79
C ASN A 202 6.21 15.93 11.92
N VAL A 203 6.59 17.03 12.55
CA VAL A 203 5.76 17.72 13.54
C VAL A 203 5.43 19.13 13.07
N GLU A 204 4.21 19.56 13.38
CA GLU A 204 3.76 20.91 13.15
C GLU A 204 4.47 21.89 14.10
N PHE A 205 5.25 22.81 13.54
CA PHE A 205 5.76 23.96 14.28
C PHE A 205 4.98 25.20 13.87
N TRP A 206 4.11 25.68 14.76
CA TRP A 206 3.22 26.81 14.50
C TRP A 206 3.73 28.08 15.17
N ALA A 207 4.01 29.12 14.39
CA ALA A 207 4.34 30.45 14.88
C ALA A 207 3.06 31.29 15.04
N GLY A 208 2.23 30.90 16.01
CA GLY A 208 0.98 31.59 16.32
C GLY A 208 1.17 32.98 16.93
N LYS A 209 0.12 33.81 16.91
CA LYS A 209 0.15 35.20 17.40
C LYS A 209 0.31 35.34 18.93
N ASP A 210 0.03 34.30 19.70
CA ASP A 210 0.03 34.35 21.18
C ASP A 210 0.96 33.32 21.85
N ILE A 211 1.91 32.73 21.11
CA ILE A 211 2.86 31.76 21.66
C ILE A 211 4.06 32.51 22.26
N MET A 212 4.04 32.71 23.58
CA MET A 212 5.13 33.32 24.34
C MET A 212 6.14 32.25 24.77
N LEU A 213 7.11 31.94 23.91
CA LEU A 213 8.28 31.14 24.25
C LEU A 213 9.51 32.07 24.40
N PRO A 214 10.48 31.78 25.30
CA PRO A 214 11.60 32.70 25.59
C PRO A 214 12.42 33.09 24.35
N ALA A 215 12.59 34.40 24.15
CA ALA A 215 13.55 35.18 23.34
C ALA A 215 13.85 34.84 21.86
N TYR A 216 13.68 33.60 21.36
CA TYR A 216 14.14 33.22 20.00
C TYR A 216 13.03 32.80 19.03
N HIS A 217 11.76 32.75 19.48
CA HIS A 217 10.65 32.23 18.67
C HIS A 217 9.96 33.26 17.77
N THR A 218 10.10 34.56 18.04
CA THR A 218 9.43 35.63 17.28
C THR A 218 9.94 35.78 15.84
N LYS A 219 11.03 35.10 15.46
CA LYS A 219 11.60 35.09 14.11
C LYS A 219 11.39 33.77 13.35
N GLN A 220 10.79 32.76 13.95
CA GLN A 220 10.60 31.47 13.29
C GLN A 220 9.28 31.46 12.51
N ARG A 221 9.34 30.97 11.26
CA ARG A 221 8.15 30.75 10.45
C ARG A 221 7.43 29.47 10.87
N SER A 222 6.13 29.40 10.60
CA SER A 222 5.41 28.13 10.65
C SER A 222 6.01 27.16 9.62
N ALA A 223 6.31 25.93 10.05
CA ALA A 223 6.87 24.90 9.18
C ALA A 223 6.54 23.49 9.70
N LEU A 224 6.66 22.48 8.84
CA LEU A 224 6.74 21.09 9.26
C LEU A 224 8.20 20.72 9.51
N ILE A 225 8.51 20.30 10.73
CA ILE A 225 9.86 19.91 11.11
C ILE A 225 10.00 18.39 10.95
N PRO A 226 10.83 17.89 10.01
CA PRO A 226 11.10 16.48 9.87
C PRO A 226 11.90 15.97 11.08
N LEU A 227 11.47 14.87 11.68
CA LEU A 227 12.10 14.29 12.86
C LEU A 227 12.88 13.02 12.52
N VAL A 228 12.24 12.08 11.83
CA VAL A 228 12.81 10.77 11.52
C VAL A 228 12.24 10.23 10.21
N ILE A 229 13.11 9.59 9.44
CA ILE A 229 12.74 8.76 8.30
C ILE A 229 12.91 7.30 8.73
N VAL A 230 11.86 6.51 8.51
CA VAL A 230 11.86 5.07 8.78
C VAL A 230 11.76 4.34 7.45
N HIS A 231 12.77 3.51 7.18
CA HIS A 231 12.76 2.54 6.09
C HIS A 231 12.48 1.16 6.68
N GLU A 232 11.48 0.49 6.14
CA GLU A 232 11.13 -0.88 6.45
C GLU A 232 11.28 -1.69 5.16
N ASP A 233 12.35 -2.48 5.12
CA ASP A 233 12.67 -3.38 4.03
C ASP A 233 12.37 -4.81 4.44
N SER A 234 11.68 -5.53 3.58
CA SER A 234 11.49 -6.97 3.69
C SER A 234 11.77 -7.62 2.36
N GLU A 235 12.62 -8.64 2.37
CA GLU A 235 12.84 -9.51 1.22
C GLU A 235 12.78 -10.95 1.70
N MET A 236 12.13 -11.78 0.90
CA MET A 236 11.96 -13.18 1.21
C MET A 236 13.29 -13.92 1.13
N THR A 237 13.58 -14.76 2.14
CA THR A 237 14.82 -15.54 2.16
C THR A 237 14.82 -16.61 1.10
N GLU A 238 16.00 -17.04 0.66
CA GLU A 238 16.16 -18.05 -0.38
C GLU A 238 15.48 -19.39 -0.03
N GLU A 239 15.42 -19.76 1.25
CA GLU A 239 14.71 -20.97 1.71
C GLU A 239 13.20 -20.88 1.39
N ILE A 240 12.59 -19.73 1.65
CA ILE A 240 11.17 -19.50 1.38
C ILE A 240 10.96 -19.30 -0.13
N ALA A 241 11.85 -18.59 -0.82
CA ALA A 241 11.82 -18.40 -2.27
C ALA A 241 11.85 -19.75 -3.00
N HIS A 242 12.67 -20.70 -2.54
CA HIS A 242 12.67 -22.07 -3.07
C HIS A 242 11.34 -22.80 -2.89
N LYS A 243 10.63 -22.60 -1.76
CA LYS A 243 9.27 -23.15 -1.57
C LYS A 243 8.28 -22.52 -2.56
N VAL A 244 8.38 -21.22 -2.80
CA VAL A 244 7.55 -20.53 -3.80
C VAL A 244 7.85 -21.02 -5.22
N ARG A 245 9.13 -21.16 -5.62
CA ARG A 245 9.49 -21.75 -6.93
C ARG A 245 8.93 -23.16 -7.11
N LYS A 246 8.97 -24.00 -6.08
CA LYS A 246 8.35 -25.34 -6.12
C LYS A 246 6.84 -25.26 -6.29
N ALA A 247 6.17 -24.36 -5.56
CA ALA A 247 4.73 -24.15 -5.71
C ALA A 247 4.37 -23.68 -7.13
N LEU A 248 5.14 -22.75 -7.69
CA LEU A 248 4.98 -22.26 -9.06
C LEU A 248 5.19 -23.36 -10.10
N PHE A 249 6.25 -24.15 -9.96
CA PHE A 249 6.50 -25.28 -10.85
C PHE A 249 5.32 -26.26 -10.86
N LEU A 250 4.77 -26.56 -9.68
CA LEU A 250 3.60 -27.42 -9.55
C LEU A 250 2.37 -26.79 -10.25
N THR A 251 2.08 -25.51 -10.00
CA THR A 251 0.86 -24.85 -10.50
C THR A 251 0.91 -24.48 -11.97
N GLN A 252 2.07 -24.07 -12.49
CA GLN A 252 2.23 -23.59 -13.87
C GLN A 252 2.65 -24.67 -14.85
N ILE A 253 3.37 -25.71 -14.40
CA ILE A 253 3.93 -26.73 -15.29
C ILE A 253 3.27 -28.09 -15.07
N VAL A 254 3.31 -28.60 -13.83
CA VAL A 254 2.86 -29.98 -13.54
C VAL A 254 1.34 -30.13 -13.72
N ILE A 255 0.54 -29.25 -13.11
CA ILE A 255 -0.93 -29.33 -13.19
C ILE A 255 -1.42 -29.14 -14.63
N PRO A 256 -1.04 -28.07 -15.37
CA PRO A 256 -1.48 -27.89 -16.74
C PRO A 256 -0.98 -29.01 -17.66
N GLY A 257 0.24 -29.51 -17.44
CA GLY A 257 0.78 -30.66 -18.17
C GLY A 257 -0.02 -31.94 -17.96
N LEU A 258 -0.42 -32.24 -16.71
CA LEU A 258 -1.28 -33.39 -16.40
C LEU A 258 -2.66 -33.22 -17.06
N CYS A 259 -3.26 -32.03 -16.97
CA CYS A 259 -4.53 -31.73 -17.63
C CYS A 259 -4.43 -31.93 -19.14
N PHE A 260 -3.33 -31.48 -19.76
CA PHE A 260 -3.09 -31.65 -21.20
C PHE A 260 -2.99 -33.13 -21.59
N VAL A 261 -2.28 -33.95 -20.81
CA VAL A 261 -2.20 -35.41 -21.04
C VAL A 261 -3.58 -36.06 -20.94
N VAL A 262 -4.39 -35.71 -19.94
CA VAL A 262 -5.76 -36.23 -19.79
C VAL A 262 -6.66 -35.82 -20.95
N LEU A 263 -6.55 -34.57 -21.42
CA LEU A 263 -7.31 -34.10 -22.58
C LEU A 263 -6.89 -34.80 -23.87
N LEU A 264 -5.59 -35.05 -24.06
CA LEU A 264 -5.09 -35.81 -25.20
C LEU A 264 -5.56 -37.26 -25.19
N THR A 265 -5.52 -37.94 -24.04
CA THR A 265 -6.00 -39.33 -23.94
C THR A 265 -7.51 -39.41 -24.19
N ALA A 266 -8.29 -38.46 -23.67
CA ALA A 266 -9.72 -38.37 -23.95
C ALA A 266 -10.00 -38.15 -25.45
N LEU A 267 -9.23 -37.28 -26.12
CA LEU A 267 -9.35 -37.04 -27.55
C LEU A 267 -9.01 -38.29 -28.38
N VAL A 268 -7.94 -39.02 -28.02
CA VAL A 268 -7.56 -40.27 -28.71
C VAL A 268 -8.66 -41.32 -28.58
N VAL A 269 -9.23 -41.48 -27.38
CA VAL A 269 -10.36 -42.41 -27.14
C VAL A 269 -11.60 -42.00 -27.93
N LEU A 270 -11.91 -40.70 -28.00
CA LEU A 270 -13.02 -40.18 -28.81
C LEU A 270 -12.82 -40.47 -30.30
N VAL A 271 -11.62 -40.24 -30.84
CA VAL A 271 -11.31 -40.53 -32.24
C VAL A 271 -11.40 -42.03 -32.52
N ALA A 272 -10.86 -42.88 -31.63
CA ALA A 272 -10.92 -44.33 -31.78
C ALA A 272 -12.37 -44.86 -31.76
N THR A 273 -13.21 -44.34 -30.86
CA THR A 273 -14.63 -44.73 -30.78
C THR A 273 -15.42 -44.28 -32.01
N VAL A 274 -15.16 -43.07 -32.54
CA VAL A 274 -15.77 -42.59 -33.79
C VAL A 274 -15.35 -43.48 -34.97
N ILE A 275 -14.07 -43.82 -35.09
CA ILE A 275 -13.58 -44.72 -36.16
C ILE A 275 -14.26 -46.08 -36.05
N PHE A 276 -14.40 -46.63 -34.84
CA PHE A 276 -15.07 -47.91 -34.61
C PHE A 276 -16.56 -47.84 -34.99
N ALA A 277 -17.27 -46.77 -34.62
CA ALA A 277 -18.67 -46.57 -34.98
C ALA A 277 -18.87 -46.46 -36.49
N LEU A 278 -18.02 -45.68 -37.18
CA LEU A 278 -18.06 -45.56 -38.64
C LEU A 278 -17.80 -46.88 -39.36
N LYS A 279 -16.91 -47.73 -38.81
CA LYS A 279 -16.67 -49.08 -39.35
C LYS A 279 -17.83 -50.04 -39.12
N LYS A 280 -18.66 -49.84 -38.10
CA LYS A 280 -19.80 -50.73 -37.78
C LYS A 280 -21.08 -50.36 -38.54
N VAL A 281 -21.23 -49.09 -38.93
CA VAL A 281 -22.38 -48.60 -39.72
C VAL A 281 -22.23 -48.95 -41.21
N ARG A 282 -21.03 -49.32 -41.65
CA ARG A 282 -20.71 -49.71 -43.02
C ARG A 282 -20.70 -51.23 -43.18
#